data_AF-A0AAW2R0R6-F1
#
_entry.id   AF-A0AAW2R0R6-F1
#
_cell.length_a   1.000
_cell.length_b   1.000
_cell.length_c   1.000
_cell.angle_alpha   90.00
_cell.angle_beta   90.00
_cell.angle_gamma   90.00
#
_symmetry.space_group_name_H-M   'P 1'
#
loop_
_entity.id
_entity.type
_entity.pdbx_description
1 polymer ?
#
loop_
_entity_poly.entity_id
_entity_poly.type
_entity_poly.pdbx_seq_one_letter_code
_entity_poly.pdbx_strand_id
1 'polypeptide(L)'
;MHWLPEFFPVLRASSLPYQLTAPALALLLVFRTEASYSRFEEGKKAWTKVIAGTNDFAGQVIASVESPTDAMLKKAILQYIMAFPVALKCHIINGSDIAKDLKTLLEVDDLAVVLSSKHRPRCVIEFISKSLQLLDLEATKRHTLESKLCCFHEGIGVCEQLMGIPIPLSYTRLTSRFLVLWHFTLPIILWDDCHWIVVPATFISAASLFCIEEVGVLIEEPFPMLALDELCHRVQINIEDILRNEELIQARVNTKRTSRHKKHSPNGWPAASSEDRQPG
;
A
#
# COMPACT_ATOMS: atom_id res chain seq x y z
N MET A 1 4.80 -53.40 36.95
CA MET A 1 5.43 -52.30 36.21
C MET A 1 5.48 -51.07 37.11
N HIS A 2 6.41 -51.06 38.07
CA HIS A 2 6.74 -49.89 38.88
C HIS A 2 8.09 -49.37 38.39
N TRP A 3 8.05 -48.40 37.50
CA TRP A 3 9.24 -47.71 36.98
C TRP A 3 8.99 -46.22 37.15
N LEU A 4 8.97 -45.75 38.40
CA LEU A 4 9.34 -44.40 38.84
C LEU A 4 9.15 -44.27 40.37
N PRO A 5 10.02 -43.51 41.07
CA PRO A 5 9.96 -43.34 42.52
C PRO A 5 8.79 -42.44 42.93
N GLU A 6 8.18 -42.75 44.08
CA GLU A 6 7.08 -42.03 44.76
C GLU A 6 7.43 -40.60 45.22
N PHE A 7 8.42 -39.95 44.59
CA PHE A 7 9.04 -38.71 45.05
C PHE A 7 8.44 -37.43 44.46
N PHE A 8 7.50 -37.54 43.52
CA PHE A 8 6.66 -36.38 43.19
C PHE A 8 5.48 -36.38 44.17
N PRO A 9 5.40 -35.42 45.11
CA PRO A 9 4.14 -35.21 45.82
C PRO A 9 3.07 -35.03 44.74
N VAL A 10 2.02 -35.84 44.79
CA VAL A 10 0.88 -35.75 43.87
C VAL A 10 0.31 -34.34 44.06
N LEU A 11 0.76 -33.39 43.23
CA LEU A 11 0.31 -32.01 43.24
C LEU A 11 -1.12 -32.01 42.72
N ARG A 12 -2.06 -32.38 43.58
CA ARG A 12 -3.50 -32.34 43.31
C ARG A 12 -3.91 -30.89 43.29
N ALA A 13 -4.02 -30.33 42.09
CA ALA A 13 -4.56 -29.00 41.88
C ALA A 13 -5.99 -29.12 41.36
N SER A 14 -6.91 -28.29 41.88
CA SER A 14 -8.28 -28.23 41.37
C SER A 14 -8.29 -27.77 39.91
N SER A 15 -9.13 -28.37 39.07
CA SER A 15 -9.34 -27.95 37.67
C SER A 15 -10.28 -26.73 37.54
N LEU A 16 -10.94 -26.32 38.62
CA LEU A 16 -11.91 -25.22 38.63
C LEU A 16 -11.32 -23.86 38.18
N PRO A 17 -10.12 -23.44 38.61
CA PRO A 17 -9.49 -22.22 38.09
C PRO A 17 -9.35 -22.24 36.56
N TYR A 18 -8.99 -23.39 35.97
CA TYR A 18 -8.80 -23.52 34.53
C TYR A 18 -10.11 -23.44 33.75
N GLN A 19 -11.18 -24.04 34.28
CA GLN A 19 -12.52 -23.92 33.70
C GLN A 19 -13.00 -22.46 33.69
N LEU A 20 -12.65 -21.69 34.72
CA LEU A 20 -13.00 -20.26 34.80
C LEU A 20 -12.10 -19.37 33.93
N THR A 21 -10.80 -19.67 33.84
CA THR A 21 -9.85 -18.83 33.10
C THR A 21 -9.73 -19.16 31.62
N ALA A 22 -10.09 -20.37 31.17
CA ALA A 22 -9.99 -20.76 29.77
C ALA A 22 -10.85 -19.88 28.83
N PRO A 23 -12.12 -19.55 29.15
CA PRO A 23 -12.91 -18.61 28.35
C PRO A 23 -12.28 -17.21 28.31
N ALA A 24 -11.71 -16.76 29.43
CA ALA A 24 -11.03 -15.47 29.49
C ALA A 24 -9.77 -15.44 28.59
N LEU A 25 -8.97 -16.52 28.60
CA LEU A 25 -7.81 -16.67 27.71
C LEU A 25 -8.23 -16.67 26.24
N ALA A 26 -9.27 -17.42 25.90
CA ALA A 26 -9.80 -17.48 24.53
C ALA A 26 -10.26 -16.09 24.05
N LEU A 27 -11.01 -15.35 24.89
CA LEU A 27 -11.45 -13.99 24.57
C LEU A 27 -10.29 -13.02 24.39
N LEU A 28 -9.27 -13.08 25.26
CA LEU A 28 -8.07 -12.23 25.12
C LEU A 28 -7.33 -12.48 23.79
N LEU A 29 -7.21 -13.75 23.38
CA LEU A 29 -6.61 -14.10 22.09
C LEU A 29 -7.44 -13.61 20.90
N VAL A 30 -8.76 -13.78 20.96
CA VAL A 30 -9.67 -13.32 19.89
C VAL A 30 -9.61 -11.81 19.74
N PHE A 31 -9.76 -11.06 20.83
CA PHE A 31 -9.71 -9.61 20.79
C PHE A 31 -8.34 -9.07 20.36
N ARG A 32 -7.24 -9.77 20.73
CA ARG A 32 -5.90 -9.44 20.23
C ARG A 32 -5.85 -9.58 18.71
N THR A 33 -6.26 -10.74 18.21
CA THR A 33 -6.20 -11.07 16.79
C THR A 33 -7.07 -10.12 15.98
N GLU A 34 -8.25 -9.77 16.50
CA GLU A 34 -9.16 -8.80 15.88
C GLU A 34 -8.53 -7.40 15.81
N ALA A 35 -7.86 -6.94 16.87
CA ALA A 35 -7.17 -5.66 16.87
C ALA A 35 -6.02 -5.63 15.85
N SER A 36 -5.22 -6.69 15.76
CA SER A 36 -4.19 -6.85 14.73
C SER A 36 -4.79 -6.85 13.33
N TYR A 37 -5.88 -7.59 13.12
CA TYR A 37 -6.55 -7.67 11.82
C TYR A 37 -7.15 -6.33 11.38
N SER A 38 -7.77 -5.58 12.30
CA SER A 38 -8.31 -4.24 12.03
C SER A 38 -7.21 -3.30 11.53
N ARG A 39 -6.06 -3.31 12.20
CA ARG A 39 -4.85 -2.56 11.81
C ARG A 39 -4.29 -3.00 10.46
N PHE A 40 -4.29 -4.31 10.18
CA PHE A 40 -3.88 -4.85 8.88
C PHE A 40 -4.75 -4.31 7.75
N GLU A 41 -6.07 -4.37 7.91
CA GLU A 41 -7.03 -3.87 6.93
C GLU A 41 -6.92 -2.35 6.75
N GLU A 42 -6.63 -1.59 7.81
CA GLU A 42 -6.35 -0.15 7.71
C GLU A 42 -5.08 0.12 6.88
N GLY A 43 -3.99 -0.60 7.13
CA GLY A 43 -2.75 -0.49 6.36
C GLY A 43 -2.94 -0.82 4.87
N LYS A 44 -3.69 -1.88 4.58
CA LYS A 44 -4.05 -2.26 3.21
C LYS A 44 -4.86 -1.16 2.52
N LYS A 45 -5.89 -0.63 3.17
CA LYS A 45 -6.72 0.47 2.63
C LYS A 45 -5.89 1.73 2.38
N ALA A 46 -5.01 2.09 3.32
CA ALA A 46 -4.12 3.24 3.19
C ALA A 46 -3.21 3.10 1.98
N TRP A 47 -2.57 1.93 1.81
CA TRP A 47 -1.70 1.68 0.68
C TRP A 47 -2.46 1.65 -0.66
N THR A 48 -3.65 1.03 -0.71
CA THR A 48 -4.50 1.09 -1.90
C THR A 48 -4.87 2.52 -2.28
N LYS A 49 -5.15 3.40 -1.30
CA LYS A 49 -5.42 4.83 -1.56
C LYS A 49 -4.18 5.55 -2.11
N VAL A 50 -2.98 5.26 -1.60
CA VAL A 50 -1.71 5.80 -2.12
C VAL A 50 -1.50 5.40 -3.58
N ILE A 51 -1.67 4.12 -3.90
CA ILE A 51 -1.49 3.58 -5.25
C ILE A 51 -2.52 4.19 -6.22
N ALA A 52 -3.80 4.25 -5.83
CA ALA A 52 -4.84 4.87 -6.65
C ALA A 52 -4.57 6.35 -6.88
N GLY A 53 -4.26 7.10 -5.81
CA GLY A 53 -3.93 8.53 -5.91
C GLY A 53 -2.73 8.80 -6.81
N THR A 54 -1.71 7.93 -6.78
CA THR A 54 -0.53 8.04 -7.63
C THR A 54 -0.87 7.90 -9.12
N ASN A 55 -1.67 6.88 -9.47
CA ASN A 55 -2.12 6.67 -10.84
C ASN A 55 -3.03 7.81 -11.32
N ASP A 56 -4.00 8.23 -10.50
CA ASP A 56 -4.93 9.31 -10.84
C ASP A 56 -4.22 10.65 -11.06
N PHE A 57 -3.21 10.93 -10.24
CA PHE A 57 -2.41 12.14 -10.37
C PHE A 57 -1.52 12.09 -11.61
N ALA A 58 -0.86 10.95 -11.88
CA ALA A 58 -0.10 10.76 -13.11
C ALA A 58 -0.97 10.96 -14.36
N GLY A 59 -2.17 10.37 -14.39
CA GLY A 59 -3.12 10.55 -15.48
C GLY A 59 -3.52 12.01 -15.69
N GLN A 60 -3.78 12.76 -14.60
CA GLN A 60 -4.08 14.18 -14.68
C GLN A 60 -2.91 15.02 -15.20
N VAL A 61 -1.68 14.71 -14.81
CA VAL A 61 -0.47 15.35 -15.36
C VAL A 61 -0.33 15.03 -16.85
N ILE A 62 -0.55 13.77 -17.24
CA ILE A 62 -0.47 13.34 -18.65
C ILE A 62 -1.47 14.12 -19.51
N ALA A 63 -2.72 14.24 -19.06
CA ALA A 63 -3.78 14.93 -19.78
C ALA A 63 -3.66 16.47 -19.74
N SER A 64 -3.09 17.05 -18.68
CA SER A 64 -3.02 18.51 -18.53
C SER A 64 -1.86 19.13 -19.31
N VAL A 65 -0.80 18.36 -19.57
CA VAL A 65 0.45 18.82 -20.18
C VAL A 65 0.54 18.34 -21.63
N GLU A 66 0.04 19.18 -22.54
CA GLU A 66 0.00 18.90 -23.99
C GLU A 66 1.18 19.54 -24.75
N SER A 67 1.85 20.54 -24.16
CA SER A 67 2.89 21.29 -24.88
C SER A 67 4.16 20.47 -25.10
N PRO A 68 4.70 20.41 -26.33
CA PRO A 68 5.96 19.71 -26.62
C PRO A 68 7.18 20.39 -25.96
N THR A 69 7.10 21.67 -25.60
CA THR A 69 8.17 22.37 -24.86
C THR A 69 8.39 21.79 -23.46
N ASP A 70 7.34 21.23 -22.88
CA ASP A 70 7.33 20.79 -21.48
C ASP A 70 7.55 19.27 -21.38
N ALA A 71 7.85 18.60 -22.49
CA ALA A 71 7.97 17.14 -22.56
C ALA A 71 9.04 16.57 -21.60
N MET A 72 10.19 17.24 -21.47
CA MET A 72 11.24 16.81 -20.54
C MET A 72 10.78 16.95 -19.08
N LEU A 73 10.14 18.07 -18.75
CA LEU A 73 9.68 18.35 -17.40
C LEU A 73 8.47 17.46 -17.01
N LYS A 74 7.58 17.18 -17.97
CA LYS A 74 6.50 16.19 -17.84
C LYS A 74 7.07 14.82 -17.49
N LYS A 75 8.10 14.37 -18.20
CA LYS A 75 8.77 13.09 -17.93
C LYS A 75 9.38 13.05 -16.53
N ALA A 76 10.09 14.10 -16.13
CA ALA A 76 10.65 14.21 -14.79
C ALA A 76 9.57 14.15 -13.69
N ILE A 77 8.44 14.86 -13.88
CA ILE A 77 7.30 14.81 -12.96
C ILE A 77 6.75 13.39 -12.85
N LEU A 78 6.55 12.69 -13.97
CA LEU A 78 6.07 11.31 -13.94
C LEU A 78 7.04 10.37 -13.23
N GLN A 79 8.35 10.57 -13.40
CA GLN A 79 9.37 9.84 -12.65
C GLN A 79 9.30 10.09 -11.15
N TYR A 80 9.11 11.35 -10.71
CA TYR A 80 8.91 11.66 -9.30
C TYR A 80 7.61 11.06 -8.74
N ILE A 81 6.53 11.06 -9.53
CA ILE A 81 5.25 10.42 -9.15
C ILE A 81 5.44 8.91 -8.97
N MET A 82 6.15 8.24 -9.88
CA MET A 82 6.48 6.81 -9.76
C MET A 82 7.42 6.51 -8.58
N ALA A 83 8.31 7.45 -8.25
CA ALA A 83 9.24 7.34 -7.14
C ALA A 83 8.60 7.55 -5.76
N PHE A 84 7.49 8.28 -5.68
CA PHE A 84 6.84 8.58 -4.40
C PHE A 84 6.41 7.30 -3.63
N PRO A 85 5.68 6.33 -4.22
CA PRO A 85 5.35 5.08 -3.53
C PRO A 85 6.57 4.28 -3.10
N VAL A 86 7.63 4.29 -3.91
CA VAL A 86 8.89 3.60 -3.60
C VAL A 86 9.59 4.27 -2.41
N ALA A 87 9.64 5.60 -2.40
CA ALA A 87 10.20 6.37 -1.29
C ALA A 87 9.38 6.20 -0.01
N LEU A 88 8.05 6.11 -0.10
CA LEU A 88 7.17 5.84 1.03
C LEU A 88 7.38 4.42 1.57
N LYS A 89 7.45 3.41 0.69
CA LYS A 89 7.76 2.01 1.04
C LYS A 89 9.06 1.91 1.85
N CYS A 90 10.13 2.54 1.35
CA CYS A 90 11.43 2.53 2.03
C CYS A 90 11.43 3.35 3.32
N HIS A 91 10.49 4.27 3.48
CA HIS A 91 10.33 5.05 4.72
C HIS A 91 9.64 4.25 5.82
N ILE A 92 8.67 3.39 5.47
CA ILE A 92 7.91 2.58 6.43
C ILE A 92 8.55 1.21 6.72
N ILE A 93 9.24 0.60 5.76
CA ILE A 93 9.96 -0.67 5.96
C ILE A 93 11.43 -0.40 6.27
N ASN A 94 11.85 -0.76 7.49
CA ASN A 94 13.26 -0.76 7.87
C ASN A 94 14.01 -1.87 7.12
N GLY A 95 15.09 -1.50 6.40
CA GLY A 95 15.97 -2.45 5.70
C GLY A 95 15.88 -2.44 4.18
N SER A 96 15.01 -1.60 3.58
CA SER A 96 14.98 -1.41 2.13
C SER A 96 16.09 -0.45 1.67
N ASP A 97 16.85 -0.85 0.64
CA ASP A 97 17.91 -0.05 0.05
C ASP A 97 17.31 0.94 -0.96
N ILE A 98 16.84 2.07 -0.43
CA ILE A 98 16.19 3.12 -1.22
C ILE A 98 17.07 3.64 -2.37
N ALA A 99 18.40 3.61 -2.20
CA ALA A 99 19.30 4.07 -3.24
C ALA A 99 19.26 3.15 -4.46
N LYS A 100 19.13 1.84 -4.27
CA LYS A 100 18.95 0.89 -5.38
C LYS A 100 17.59 1.04 -6.03
N ASP A 101 16.54 1.12 -5.22
CA ASP A 101 15.15 1.12 -5.72
C ASP A 101 14.79 2.41 -6.47
N LEU A 102 15.38 3.55 -6.09
CA LEU A 102 15.14 4.83 -6.76
C LEU A 102 16.13 5.13 -7.90
N LYS A 103 17.27 4.45 -7.98
CA LYS A 103 18.29 4.72 -9.02
C LYS A 103 17.80 4.48 -10.44
N THR A 104 16.79 3.63 -10.63
CA THR A 104 16.16 3.39 -11.94
C THR A 104 15.13 4.46 -12.29
N LEU A 105 14.62 5.21 -11.31
CA LEU A 105 13.54 6.18 -11.47
C LEU A 105 14.03 7.63 -11.50
N LEU A 106 14.99 8.00 -10.64
CA LEU A 106 15.51 9.36 -10.50
C LEU A 106 16.88 9.53 -11.17
N GLU A 107 17.17 10.75 -11.60
CA GLU A 107 18.53 11.15 -11.96
C GLU A 107 19.44 11.15 -10.72
N VAL A 108 20.74 11.01 -10.94
CA VAL A 108 21.73 10.85 -9.86
C VAL A 108 21.75 12.05 -8.92
N ASP A 109 21.59 13.26 -9.46
CA ASP A 109 21.61 14.51 -8.71
C ASP A 109 20.36 14.64 -7.82
N ASP A 110 19.16 14.35 -8.36
CA ASP A 110 17.92 14.38 -7.59
C ASP A 110 17.91 13.30 -6.50
N LEU A 111 18.42 12.10 -6.82
CA LEU A 111 18.55 11.02 -5.87
C LEU A 111 19.42 11.41 -4.68
N ALA A 112 20.54 12.11 -4.91
CA ALA A 112 21.42 12.56 -3.83
C ALA A 112 20.69 13.51 -2.86
N VAL A 113 19.86 14.42 -3.38
CA VAL A 113 19.03 15.32 -2.57
C VAL A 113 18.01 14.53 -1.75
N VAL A 114 17.29 13.58 -2.35
CA VAL A 114 16.30 12.75 -1.65
C VAL A 114 16.96 11.90 -0.56
N LEU A 115 18.14 11.33 -0.83
CA LEU A 115 18.89 10.51 0.15
C LEU A 115 19.36 11.34 1.35
N SER A 116 19.77 12.59 1.10
CA SER A 116 20.22 13.54 2.13
C SER A 116 19.09 14.06 3.02
N SER A 117 17.85 14.01 2.55
CA SER A 117 16.69 14.48 3.31
C SER A 117 16.33 13.52 4.45
N LYS A 118 15.97 14.10 5.60
CA LYS A 118 15.43 13.36 6.75
C LYS A 118 14.08 12.70 6.41
N HIS A 119 13.27 13.35 5.57
CA HIS A 119 11.92 12.90 5.24
C HIS A 119 11.78 12.74 3.73
N ARG A 120 12.16 11.55 3.26
CA ARG A 120 12.32 11.22 1.84
C ARG A 120 11.04 11.32 1.00
N PRO A 121 9.90 10.71 1.38
CA PRO A 121 8.69 10.80 0.55
C PRO A 121 8.15 12.23 0.44
N ARG A 122 8.30 13.04 1.50
CA ARG A 122 7.96 14.46 1.46
C ARG A 122 8.87 15.25 0.52
N CYS A 123 10.16 14.97 0.51
CA CYS A 123 11.11 15.58 -0.43
C CYS A 123 10.73 15.30 -1.89
N VAL A 124 10.28 14.08 -2.20
CA VAL A 124 9.77 13.74 -3.55
C VAL A 124 8.53 14.56 -3.91
N ILE A 125 7.60 14.76 -2.96
CA ILE A 125 6.42 15.63 -3.19
C ILE A 125 6.84 17.08 -3.46
N GLU A 126 7.87 17.58 -2.76
CA GLU A 126 8.40 18.93 -2.99
C GLU A 126 9.03 19.08 -4.38
N PHE A 127 9.74 18.05 -4.88
CA PHE A 127 10.20 18.01 -6.27
C PHE A 127 9.03 18.10 -7.26
N ILE A 128 7.97 17.31 -7.06
CA ILE A 128 6.77 17.36 -7.91
C ILE A 128 6.16 18.77 -7.90
N SER A 129 5.97 19.35 -6.72
CA SER A 129 5.38 20.69 -6.58
C SER A 129 6.22 21.77 -7.28
N LYS A 130 7.55 21.73 -7.11
CA LYS A 130 8.45 22.69 -7.76
C LYS A 130 8.50 22.51 -9.26
N SER A 131 8.50 21.28 -9.76
CA SER A 131 8.40 21.02 -11.20
C SER A 131 7.08 21.53 -11.78
N LEU A 132 5.94 21.36 -11.09
CA LEU A 132 4.65 21.91 -11.53
C LEU A 132 4.61 23.45 -11.62
N GLN A 133 5.38 24.15 -10.78
CA GLN A 133 5.50 25.61 -10.84
C GLN A 133 6.26 26.09 -12.08
N LEU A 134 7.13 25.25 -12.63
CA LEU A 134 7.93 25.57 -13.82
C LEU A 134 7.20 25.27 -15.15
N LEU A 135 6.11 24.50 -15.12
CA LEU A 135 5.30 24.27 -16.33
C LEU A 135 4.49 25.50 -16.72
N ASP A 136 4.31 25.70 -18.02
CA ASP A 136 3.43 26.72 -18.56
C ASP A 136 1.96 26.23 -18.57
N LEU A 137 1.38 26.14 -17.38
CA LEU A 137 0.00 25.75 -17.17
C LEU A 137 -0.89 26.94 -16.78
N GLU A 138 -2.14 26.87 -17.21
CA GLU A 138 -3.20 27.75 -16.73
C GLU A 138 -3.33 27.64 -15.20
N ALA A 139 -3.57 28.77 -14.53
CA ALA A 139 -3.64 28.84 -13.07
C ALA A 139 -4.67 27.86 -12.46
N THR A 140 -5.81 27.66 -13.13
CA THR A 140 -6.87 26.73 -12.73
C THR A 140 -6.41 25.27 -12.74
N LYS A 141 -5.73 24.85 -13.82
CA LYS A 141 -5.14 23.50 -13.94
C LYS A 141 -4.04 23.29 -12.90
N ARG A 142 -3.15 24.28 -12.72
CA ARG A 142 -2.08 24.22 -11.71
C ARG A 142 -2.64 24.06 -10.30
N HIS A 143 -3.62 24.88 -9.93
CA HIS A 143 -4.26 24.78 -8.61
C HIS A 143 -4.95 23.43 -8.39
N THR A 144 -5.57 22.88 -9.44
CA THR A 144 -6.19 21.55 -9.39
C THR A 144 -5.13 20.47 -9.12
N LEU A 145 -4.00 20.49 -9.83
CA LEU A 145 -2.90 19.54 -9.60
C LEU A 145 -2.28 19.71 -8.21
N GLU A 146 -1.99 20.94 -7.78
CA GLU A 146 -1.45 21.20 -6.44
C GLU A 146 -2.40 20.72 -5.34
N SER A 147 -3.72 20.90 -5.50
CA SER A 147 -4.70 20.40 -4.53
C SER A 147 -4.68 18.88 -4.41
N LYS A 148 -4.34 18.14 -5.48
CA LYS A 148 -4.24 16.68 -5.47
C LYS A 148 -3.00 16.17 -4.75
N LEU A 149 -1.94 16.98 -4.64
CA LEU A 149 -0.77 16.64 -3.83
C LEU A 149 -1.11 16.46 -2.34
N CYS A 150 -2.18 17.09 -1.85
CA CYS A 150 -2.69 16.85 -0.50
C CYS A 150 -2.98 15.36 -0.24
N CYS A 151 -3.46 14.61 -1.24
CA CYS A 151 -3.71 13.19 -1.09
C CYS A 151 -2.43 12.37 -0.83
N PHE A 152 -1.27 12.82 -1.34
CA PHE A 152 0.01 12.16 -1.08
C PHE A 152 0.47 12.43 0.35
N HIS A 153 0.30 13.67 0.83
CA HIS A 153 0.56 14.02 2.23
C HIS A 153 -0.36 13.28 3.20
N GLU A 154 -1.66 13.15 2.89
CA GLU A 154 -2.58 12.32 3.66
C GLU A 154 -2.12 10.86 3.70
N GLY A 155 -1.68 10.32 2.56
CA GLY A 155 -1.16 8.96 2.46
C GLY A 155 0.07 8.73 3.35
N ILE A 156 1.03 9.68 3.35
CA ILE A 156 2.16 9.67 4.28
C ILE A 156 1.66 9.66 5.72
N GLY A 157 0.79 10.60 6.09
CA GLY A 157 0.33 10.76 7.46
C GLY A 157 -0.36 9.52 8.02
N VAL A 158 -1.22 8.86 7.23
CA VAL A 158 -1.88 7.62 7.65
C VAL A 158 -0.85 6.49 7.82
N CYS A 159 0.11 6.36 6.90
CA CYS A 159 1.14 5.31 7.01
C CYS A 159 2.06 5.53 8.21
N GLU A 160 2.47 6.78 8.48
CA GLU A 160 3.27 7.15 9.65
C GLU A 160 2.49 6.97 10.95
N GLN A 161 1.20 7.30 10.98
CA GLN A 161 0.35 7.08 12.13
C GLN A 161 0.24 5.58 12.44
N LEU A 162 0.02 4.75 11.41
CA LEU A 162 0.02 3.30 11.56
C LEU A 162 1.35 2.82 12.13
N MET A 163 2.49 3.24 11.58
CA MET A 163 3.80 2.86 12.10
C MET A 163 4.08 3.36 13.52
N GLY A 164 3.70 4.60 13.83
CA GLY A 164 4.06 5.29 15.08
C GLY A 164 3.16 4.96 16.26
N ILE A 165 1.94 4.48 16.03
CA ILE A 165 0.96 4.16 17.07
C ILE A 165 0.69 2.65 17.05
N PRO A 166 1.51 1.82 17.74
CA PRO A 166 1.28 0.38 17.82
C PRO A 166 0.06 0.06 18.70
N ILE A 167 -0.40 -1.20 18.62
CA ILE A 167 -1.43 -1.71 19.52
C ILE A 167 -0.91 -1.55 20.97
N PRO A 168 -1.77 -1.16 21.93
CA PRO A 168 -1.33 -0.94 23.31
C PRO A 168 -0.51 -2.12 23.86
N LEU A 169 0.77 -1.86 24.16
CA LEU A 169 1.72 -2.89 24.60
C LEU A 169 1.25 -3.65 25.85
N SER A 170 0.45 -3.00 26.70
CA SER A 170 -0.17 -3.62 27.87
C SER A 170 -1.02 -4.83 27.48
N TYR A 171 -1.73 -4.75 26.35
CA TYR A 171 -2.57 -5.82 25.83
C TYR A 171 -1.73 -7.00 25.37
N THR A 172 -0.75 -6.74 24.50
CA THR A 172 0.19 -7.75 23.98
C THR A 172 0.97 -8.45 25.08
N ARG A 173 1.45 -7.70 26.09
CA ARG A 173 2.19 -8.27 27.23
C ARG A 173 1.29 -9.06 28.17
N LEU A 174 0.06 -8.61 28.42
CA LEU A 174 -0.88 -9.31 29.28
C LEU A 174 -1.26 -10.67 28.68
N THR A 175 -1.67 -10.69 27.42
CA THR A 175 -2.07 -11.93 26.71
C THR A 175 -0.92 -12.93 26.67
N SER A 176 0.27 -12.52 26.25
CA SER A 176 1.46 -13.37 26.22
C SER A 176 1.82 -13.94 27.60
N ARG A 177 1.87 -13.11 28.65
CA ARG A 177 2.21 -13.57 30.01
C ARG A 177 1.15 -14.51 30.57
N PHE A 178 -0.12 -14.21 30.35
CA PHE A 178 -1.21 -15.05 30.81
C PHE A 178 -1.20 -16.41 30.11
N LEU A 179 -0.94 -16.44 28.80
CA LEU A 179 -0.85 -17.67 28.01
C LEU A 179 0.34 -18.55 28.45
N VAL A 180 1.50 -17.94 28.72
CA VAL A 180 2.69 -18.65 29.23
C VAL A 180 2.44 -19.23 30.61
N LEU A 181 1.92 -18.43 31.55
CA LEU A 181 1.60 -18.91 32.90
C LEU A 181 0.56 -20.02 32.87
N TRP A 182 -0.49 -19.87 32.04
CA TRP A 182 -1.53 -20.88 31.90
C TRP A 182 -0.99 -22.20 31.34
N HIS A 183 -0.10 -22.20 30.34
CA HIS A 183 0.52 -23.45 29.86
C HIS A 183 1.57 -24.01 30.81
N PHE A 184 2.23 -23.18 31.62
CA PHE A 184 3.21 -23.65 32.59
C PHE A 184 2.56 -24.47 33.72
N THR A 185 1.37 -24.07 34.18
CA THR A 185 0.65 -24.79 35.25
C THR A 185 -0.31 -25.88 34.72
N LEU A 186 -0.53 -25.95 33.41
CA LEU A 186 -1.47 -26.90 32.76
C LEU A 186 -1.09 -28.39 32.98
N PRO A 187 0.19 -28.82 32.88
CA PRO A 187 0.57 -30.21 33.07
C PRO A 187 0.30 -30.74 34.49
N ILE A 188 0.39 -29.87 35.50
CA ILE A 188 0.18 -30.23 36.91
C ILE A 188 -1.29 -30.61 37.13
N ILE A 189 -2.21 -29.91 36.47
CA ILE A 189 -3.66 -30.09 36.66
C ILE A 189 -4.19 -31.29 35.89
N LEU A 190 -3.67 -31.52 34.67
CA LEU A 190 -4.08 -32.65 33.83
C LEU A 190 -3.44 -33.98 34.24
N TRP A 191 -2.51 -33.98 35.20
CA TRP A 191 -1.79 -35.19 35.61
C TRP A 191 -2.72 -36.30 36.15
N ASP A 192 -3.75 -35.91 36.91
CA ASP A 192 -4.68 -36.84 37.54
C ASP A 192 -5.59 -37.55 36.52
N ASP A 193 -5.93 -36.89 35.41
CA ASP A 193 -6.82 -37.43 34.37
C ASP A 193 -6.07 -38.15 33.24
N CYS A 194 -4.91 -37.60 32.81
CA CYS A 194 -4.23 -38.01 31.58
C CYS A 194 -2.90 -38.76 31.81
N HIS A 195 -2.33 -38.72 33.02
CA HIS A 195 -1.00 -39.27 33.32
C HIS A 195 0.02 -38.92 32.22
N TRP A 196 0.71 -39.89 31.63
CA TRP A 196 1.71 -39.66 30.57
C TRP A 196 1.17 -39.03 29.28
N ILE A 197 -0.13 -39.13 29.00
CA ILE A 197 -0.76 -38.47 27.85
C ILE A 197 -0.78 -36.95 28.04
N VAL A 198 -0.56 -36.44 29.26
CA VAL A 198 -0.47 -34.99 29.53
C VAL A 198 0.62 -34.32 28.71
N VAL A 199 1.75 -34.98 28.47
CA VAL A 199 2.89 -34.40 27.75
C VAL A 199 2.51 -34.08 26.29
N PRO A 200 2.04 -35.04 25.47
CA PRO A 200 1.59 -34.73 24.12
C PRO A 200 0.34 -33.83 24.10
N ALA A 201 -0.59 -33.96 25.04
CA ALA A 201 -1.79 -33.13 25.08
C ALA A 201 -1.47 -31.65 25.35
N THR A 202 -0.62 -31.36 26.33
CA THR A 202 -0.17 -30.00 26.64
C THR A 202 0.67 -29.40 25.53
N PHE A 203 1.48 -30.21 24.85
CA PHE A 203 2.23 -29.78 23.66
C PHE A 203 1.31 -29.37 22.51
N ILE A 204 0.29 -30.18 22.18
CA ILE A 204 -0.69 -29.85 21.13
C ILE A 204 -1.47 -28.58 21.49
N SER A 205 -1.91 -28.44 22.74
CA SER A 205 -2.59 -27.23 23.23
C SER A 205 -1.70 -26.00 23.11
N ALA A 206 -0.45 -26.10 23.57
CA ALA A 206 0.53 -25.03 23.50
C ALA A 206 0.78 -24.63 22.04
N ALA A 207 1.11 -25.59 21.18
CA ALA A 207 1.31 -25.35 19.75
C ALA A 207 0.10 -24.62 19.13
N SER A 208 -1.12 -25.03 19.46
CA SER A 208 -2.34 -24.40 18.93
C SER A 208 -2.51 -22.96 19.39
N LEU A 209 -2.41 -22.70 20.70
CA LEU A 209 -2.68 -21.37 21.27
C LEU A 209 -1.53 -20.38 21.04
N PHE A 210 -0.27 -20.83 21.11
CA PHE A 210 0.88 -20.00 20.74
C PHE A 210 0.90 -19.67 19.24
N CYS A 211 0.49 -20.60 18.37
CA CYS A 211 0.35 -20.32 16.93
C CYS A 211 -0.67 -19.19 16.67
N ILE A 212 -1.81 -19.19 17.37
CA ILE A 212 -2.80 -18.10 17.25
C ILE A 212 -2.20 -16.77 17.70
N GLU A 213 -1.49 -16.76 18.84
CA GLU A 213 -0.81 -15.56 19.35
C GLU A 213 0.26 -15.05 18.36
N GLU A 214 1.05 -15.95 17.77
CA GLU A 214 2.07 -15.64 16.77
C GLU A 214 1.46 -15.07 15.50
N VAL A 215 0.38 -15.65 14.98
CA VAL A 215 -0.38 -15.10 13.86
C VAL A 215 -0.88 -13.69 14.19
N GLY A 216 -1.36 -13.45 15.41
CA GLY A 216 -1.75 -12.12 15.87
C GLY A 216 -0.61 -11.11 15.87
N VAL A 217 0.62 -11.52 16.21
CA VAL A 217 1.83 -10.68 16.11
C VAL A 217 2.20 -10.41 14.65
N LEU A 218 2.16 -11.43 13.79
CA LEU A 218 2.51 -11.27 12.37
C LEU A 218 1.54 -10.32 11.63
N ILE A 219 0.24 -10.41 11.92
CA ILE A 219 -0.77 -9.54 11.32
C ILE A 219 -0.68 -8.10 11.85
N GLU A 220 -0.11 -7.89 13.04
CA GLU A 220 0.08 -6.55 13.64
C GLU A 220 0.99 -5.63 12.80
N GLU A 221 1.90 -6.21 12.01
CA GLU A 221 2.78 -5.51 11.07
C GLU A 221 2.22 -5.58 9.64
N PRO A 222 1.42 -4.60 9.18
CA PRO A 222 0.76 -4.67 7.87
C PRO A 222 1.75 -4.67 6.71
N PHE A 223 2.66 -3.71 6.68
CA PHE A 223 3.44 -3.37 5.49
C PHE A 223 4.37 -4.48 4.99
N PRO A 224 5.08 -5.23 5.85
CA PRO A 224 5.88 -6.37 5.40
C PRO A 224 5.05 -7.51 4.79
N MET A 225 3.81 -7.68 5.24
CA MET A 225 2.89 -8.71 4.72
C MET A 225 2.27 -8.30 3.38
N LEU A 226 2.24 -7.00 3.06
CA LEU A 226 1.85 -6.53 1.75
C LEU A 226 3.00 -6.71 0.74
N ALA A 227 2.68 -7.15 -0.48
CA ALA A 227 3.61 -7.19 -1.60
C ALA A 227 3.88 -5.77 -2.16
N LEU A 228 4.44 -4.87 -1.33
CA LEU A 228 4.62 -3.46 -1.67
C LEU A 228 5.49 -3.26 -2.92
N ASP A 229 6.51 -4.09 -3.11
CA ASP A 229 7.34 -4.08 -4.32
C ASP A 229 6.51 -4.32 -5.59
N GLU A 230 5.64 -5.32 -5.56
CA GLU A 230 4.76 -5.63 -6.68
C GLU A 230 3.76 -4.50 -6.95
N LEU A 231 3.25 -3.87 -5.87
CA LEU A 231 2.33 -2.74 -5.98
C LEU A 231 3.02 -1.50 -6.55
N CYS A 232 4.26 -1.21 -6.15
CA CYS A 232 5.07 -0.14 -6.72
C CYS A 232 5.39 -0.41 -8.19
N HIS A 233 5.79 -1.63 -8.55
CA HIS A 233 6.07 -2.00 -9.93
C HIS A 233 4.81 -1.92 -10.81
N ARG A 234 3.65 -2.31 -10.27
CA ARG A 234 2.36 -2.18 -10.95
C ARG A 234 1.99 -0.73 -11.24
N VAL A 235 2.30 0.21 -10.33
CA VAL A 235 2.12 1.65 -10.59
C VAL A 235 2.98 2.12 -11.76
N GLN A 236 4.24 1.70 -11.82
CA GLN A 236 5.13 2.08 -12.91
C GLN A 236 4.58 1.60 -14.25
N ILE A 237 4.20 0.31 -14.34
CA ILE A 237 3.56 -0.24 -15.54
C ILE A 237 2.29 0.52 -15.91
N ASN A 238 1.41 0.79 -14.94
CA ASN A 238 0.16 1.49 -15.20
C ASN A 238 0.40 2.90 -15.75
N ILE A 239 1.34 3.65 -15.20
CA ILE A 239 1.66 5.01 -15.66
C ILE A 239 2.26 4.99 -17.07
N GLU A 240 3.17 4.06 -17.34
CA GLU A 240 3.72 3.87 -18.69
C GLU A 240 2.64 3.50 -19.71
N ASP A 241 1.67 2.67 -19.31
CA ASP A 241 0.58 2.25 -20.20
C ASP A 241 -0.43 3.38 -20.42
N ILE A 242 -0.72 4.21 -19.40
CA ILE A 242 -1.52 5.44 -19.55
C ILE A 242 -0.85 6.39 -20.54
N LEU A 243 0.46 6.61 -20.41
CA LEU A 243 1.21 7.49 -21.31
C LEU A 243 1.15 6.99 -22.76
N ARG A 244 1.37 5.69 -22.98
CA ARG A 244 1.28 5.06 -24.31
C ARG A 244 -0.12 5.17 -24.89
N ASN A 245 -1.15 4.90 -24.08
CA ASN A 245 -2.54 4.93 -24.53
C ASN A 245 -3.00 6.35 -24.87
N GLU A 246 -2.54 7.37 -24.15
CA GLU A 246 -2.85 8.77 -24.45
C GLU A 246 -2.41 9.16 -25.86
N GLU A 247 -1.18 8.80 -26.27
CA GLU A 247 -0.67 9.07 -27.62
C GLU A 247 -1.53 8.42 -28.71
N LEU A 248 -1.93 7.16 -28.50
CA LEU A 248 -2.79 6.41 -29.42
C LEU A 248 -4.21 6.99 -29.50
N ILE A 249 -4.80 7.32 -28.34
CA ILE A 249 -6.14 7.89 -28.24
C ILE A 249 -6.16 9.27 -28.92
N GLN A 250 -5.17 10.11 -28.64
CA GLN A 250 -5.08 11.45 -29.24
C GLN A 250 -4.94 11.38 -30.77
N ALA A 251 -4.12 10.47 -31.29
CA ALA A 251 -4.02 10.22 -32.74
C ALA A 251 -5.37 9.78 -33.35
N ARG A 252 -6.11 8.91 -32.66
CA ARG A 252 -7.41 8.40 -33.12
C ARG A 252 -8.50 9.48 -33.07
N VAL A 253 -8.53 10.29 -32.01
CA VAL A 253 -9.49 11.40 -31.84
C VAL A 253 -9.25 12.46 -32.92
N ASN A 254 -7.99 12.82 -33.18
CA ASN A 254 -7.62 13.75 -34.26
C ASN A 254 -8.05 13.23 -35.65
N THR A 255 -7.91 11.93 -35.89
CA THR A 255 -8.39 11.28 -37.12
C THR A 255 -9.93 11.31 -37.25
N LYS A 256 -10.67 11.10 -36.15
CA LYS A 256 -12.14 11.21 -36.12
C LYS A 256 -12.61 12.65 -36.36
N ARG A 257 -11.91 13.64 -35.80
CA ARG A 257 -12.21 15.07 -35.99
C ARG A 257 -12.03 15.49 -37.45
N THR A 258 -10.92 15.13 -38.07
CA THR A 258 -10.63 15.45 -39.49
C THR A 258 -11.56 14.74 -40.48
N SER A 259 -11.96 13.49 -40.21
CA SER A 259 -12.93 12.75 -41.04
C SER A 259 -14.37 13.28 -40.93
N ARG A 260 -14.80 13.76 -39.74
CA ARG A 260 -16.07 14.50 -39.61
C ARG A 260 -16.04 15.81 -40.38
N HIS A 261 -14.94 16.56 -40.33
CA HIS A 261 -14.81 17.79 -41.11
C HIS A 261 -14.91 17.54 -42.63
N LYS A 262 -14.31 16.46 -43.16
CA LYS A 262 -14.47 16.08 -44.58
C LYS A 262 -15.91 15.71 -44.95
N LYS A 263 -16.68 15.08 -44.06
CA LYS A 263 -18.11 14.77 -44.29
C LYS A 263 -19.05 15.98 -44.19
N HIS A 264 -18.61 17.07 -43.56
CA HIS A 264 -19.40 18.30 -43.37
C HIS A 264 -18.92 19.49 -44.21
N SER A 265 -17.97 19.30 -45.14
CA SER A 265 -17.74 20.29 -46.19
C SER A 265 -18.99 20.30 -47.10
N PRO A 266 -19.75 21.41 -47.18
CA PRO A 266 -20.83 21.50 -48.14
C PRO A 266 -20.17 21.55 -49.51
N ASN A 267 -20.33 20.50 -50.31
CA ASN A 267 -20.04 20.62 -51.73
C ASN A 267 -20.93 21.72 -52.27
N GLY A 268 -20.29 22.86 -52.54
CA GLY A 268 -20.85 23.98 -53.25
C GLY A 268 -21.43 23.53 -54.59
N TRP A 269 -22.42 24.31 -55.01
CA TRP A 269 -23.23 24.18 -56.22
C TRP A 269 -22.62 23.42 -57.41
N PRO A 270 -23.42 22.61 -58.13
CA PRO A 270 -23.10 22.31 -59.51
C PRO A 270 -23.16 23.62 -60.29
N ALA A 271 -22.06 23.98 -60.95
CA ALA A 271 -22.02 25.10 -61.89
C ALA A 271 -23.17 24.93 -62.89
N ALA A 272 -24.10 25.88 -62.87
CA ALA A 272 -25.11 26.02 -63.90
C ALA A 272 -24.37 26.11 -65.25
N SER A 273 -24.57 25.10 -66.09
CA SER A 273 -24.26 25.15 -67.51
C SER A 273 -25.08 26.28 -68.11
N SER A 274 -24.46 27.46 -68.21
CA SER A 274 -24.93 28.54 -69.08
C SER A 274 -24.72 28.06 -70.51
N GLU A 275 -25.84 27.87 -71.21
CA GLU A 275 -25.88 28.00 -72.65
C GLU A 275 -25.20 29.31 -73.02
N ASP A 276 -24.19 29.26 -73.88
CA ASP A 276 -23.96 30.36 -74.79
C ASP A 276 -23.73 29.85 -76.20
N ARG A 277 -24.56 30.41 -77.07
CA ARG A 277 -24.60 30.20 -78.52
C ARG A 277 -23.31 30.70 -79.14
N GLN A 278 -22.89 30.08 -80.23
CA GLN A 278 -22.24 30.83 -81.30
C GLN A 278 -22.80 30.45 -82.69
N PRO A 279 -22.99 31.46 -83.57
CA PRO A 279 -23.45 31.28 -84.94
C PRO A 279 -22.28 31.11 -85.91
N GLY A 280 -22.53 30.49 -87.07
CA GLY A 280 -21.57 30.36 -88.16
C GLY A 280 -21.72 29.07 -88.93
#